data_AF-A0A3D3DKR3-F1
#
_entry.id   AF-A0A3D3DKR3-F1
#
_cell.length_a   1.000
_cell.length_b   1.000
_cell.length_c   1.000
_cell.angle_alpha   90.00
_cell.angle_beta   90.00
_cell.angle_gamma   90.00
#
_symmetry.space_group_name_H-M   'P 1'
#
loop_
_entity.id
_entity.type
_entity.pdbx_description
1 polymer ?
#
loop_
_entity_poly.entity_id
_entity_poly.type
_entity_poly.pdbx_seq_one_letter_code
_entity_poly.pdbx_strand_id
1 'polypeptide(L)'
;PRHAWPRRLVYCLPLRTLVEQTQANVAAWLARIADECPGKAELNWLRERSPVILMGGEELEPAQRDWDLYPERPCIIIGTQDMLLSRALNRGYGMNRYRWPMHFGLLNNDALWVMDETQLMGVGVETSAQLDGFRHKASDSVVGSCPTWWMSATLEAERLATIDHPRPDPD
;
A
#
# COMPACT_ATOMS: atom_id res chain seq x y z
N PRO A 1 15.84 11.27 -11.76
CA PRO A 1 16.17 9.83 -11.82
C PRO A 1 14.99 8.98 -11.31
N ARG A 2 14.48 8.02 -12.11
CA ARG A 2 13.55 7.03 -11.58
C ARG A 2 14.37 6.10 -10.66
N HIS A 3 14.01 6.03 -9.38
CA HIS A 3 14.62 5.08 -8.45
C HIS A 3 14.19 3.67 -8.85
N ALA A 4 15.03 2.67 -8.56
CA ALA A 4 14.70 1.28 -8.86
C ALA A 4 13.47 0.76 -8.08
N TRP A 5 13.10 1.46 -7.00
CA TRP A 5 12.00 1.09 -6.12
C TRP A 5 10.93 2.19 -6.06
N PRO A 6 9.64 1.81 -5.91
CA PRO A 6 8.55 2.74 -5.67
C PRO A 6 8.76 3.61 -4.43
N ARG A 7 8.23 4.84 -4.44
CA ARG A 7 8.26 5.75 -3.28
C ARG A 7 7.36 5.31 -2.13
N ARG A 8 6.29 4.58 -2.44
CA ARG A 8 5.32 4.12 -1.45
C ARG A 8 5.41 2.62 -1.25
N LEU A 9 5.34 2.22 0.01
CA LEU A 9 5.15 0.83 0.40
C LEU A 9 3.76 0.71 1.04
N VAL A 10 2.89 -0.11 0.46
CA VAL A 10 1.50 -0.27 0.90
C VAL A 10 1.30 -1.68 1.44
N TYR A 11 1.19 -1.82 2.76
CA TYR A 11 0.82 -3.07 3.42
C TYR A 11 -0.68 -3.17 3.60
N CYS A 12 -1.29 -4.09 2.86
CA CYS A 12 -2.69 -4.43 2.95
C CYS A 12 -2.86 -5.69 3.80
N LEU A 13 -3.62 -5.58 4.89
CA LEU A 13 -3.78 -6.63 5.88
C LEU A 13 -5.27 -6.98 6.07
N PRO A 14 -5.62 -8.26 6.33
CA PRO A 14 -7.01 -8.70 6.45
C PRO A 14 -7.62 -8.36 7.82
N LEU A 15 -6.79 -8.23 8.86
CA LEU A 15 -7.22 -8.09 10.25
C LEU A 15 -6.62 -6.85 10.90
N ARG A 16 -7.41 -6.20 11.76
CA ARG A 16 -6.99 -5.02 12.54
C ARG A 16 -5.78 -5.27 13.43
N THR A 17 -5.76 -6.42 14.11
CA THR A 17 -4.66 -6.79 15.00
C THR A 17 -3.33 -6.91 14.27
N LEU A 18 -3.34 -7.38 13.01
CA LEU A 18 -2.16 -7.44 12.18
C LEU A 18 -1.69 -6.04 11.75
N VAL A 19 -2.62 -5.12 11.48
CA VAL A 19 -2.29 -3.71 11.20
C VAL A 19 -1.55 -3.09 12.37
N GLU A 20 -2.09 -3.23 13.59
CA GLU A 20 -1.50 -2.67 14.82
C GLU A 20 -0.10 -3.27 15.10
N GLN A 21 0.07 -4.58 14.92
CA GLN A 21 1.36 -5.24 15.06
C GLN A 21 2.38 -4.77 14.02
N THR A 22 1.96 -4.68 12.76
CA THR A 22 2.83 -4.23 11.65
C THR A 22 3.22 -2.76 11.84
N GLN A 23 2.29 -1.91 12.27
CA GLN A 23 2.55 -0.53 12.65
C GLN A 23 3.63 -0.43 13.73
N ALA A 24 3.47 -1.16 14.84
CA ALA A 24 4.42 -1.13 15.94
C ALA A 24 5.83 -1.55 15.50
N ASN A 25 5.93 -2.61 14.71
CA ASN A 25 7.19 -3.09 14.17
C ASN A 25 7.84 -2.07 13.22
N VAL A 26 7.10 -1.55 12.24
CA VAL A 26 7.61 -0.58 11.27
C VAL A 26 8.06 0.71 11.96
N ALA A 27 7.28 1.24 12.91
CA ALA A 27 7.66 2.42 13.68
C ALA A 27 8.97 2.18 14.45
N ALA A 28 9.11 1.03 15.11
CA ALA A 28 10.33 0.66 15.82
C ALA A 28 11.54 0.53 14.89
N TRP A 29 11.36 -0.06 13.69
CA TRP A 29 12.44 -0.19 12.70
C TRP A 29 12.85 1.15 12.14
N LEU A 30 11.90 2.03 11.81
CA LEU A 30 12.18 3.39 11.31
C LEU A 30 12.94 4.23 12.34
N ALA A 31 12.58 4.13 13.63
CA ALA A 31 13.32 4.81 14.69
C ALA A 31 14.77 4.31 14.76
N ARG A 32 14.97 2.98 14.84
CA ARG A 32 16.31 2.37 14.94
C ARG A 32 17.20 2.71 13.75
N ILE A 33 16.69 2.56 12.53
CA ILE A 33 17.50 2.82 11.33
C ILE A 33 17.85 4.31 11.19
N ALA A 34 16.96 5.22 11.60
CA ALA A 34 17.25 6.65 11.59
C ALA A 34 18.33 7.02 12.63
N ASP A 35 18.31 6.38 13.79
CA ASP A 35 19.32 6.57 14.84
C ASP A 35 20.69 5.99 14.43
N GLU A 36 20.71 4.82 13.78
CA GLU A 36 21.94 4.18 13.27
C GLU A 36 22.53 4.91 12.04
N CYS A 37 21.68 5.58 11.25
CA CYS A 37 22.07 6.31 10.04
C CYS A 37 21.78 7.83 10.16
N PRO A 38 22.44 8.56 11.07
CA PRO A 38 22.15 9.97 11.30
C PRO A 38 22.42 10.82 10.05
N GLY A 39 21.69 11.93 9.92
CA GLY A 39 21.84 12.89 8.81
C GLY A 39 21.14 12.49 7.51
N LYS A 40 20.43 11.35 7.47
CA LYS A 40 19.61 10.95 6.32
C LYS A 40 18.23 11.60 6.38
N ALA A 41 18.04 12.69 5.62
CA ALA A 41 16.79 13.46 5.62
C ALA A 41 15.54 12.62 5.30
N GLU A 42 15.61 11.65 4.39
CA GLU A 42 14.48 10.78 4.05
C GLU A 42 14.14 9.79 5.17
N LEU A 43 15.13 9.29 5.91
CA LEU A 43 14.86 8.42 7.06
C LEU A 43 14.21 9.19 8.21
N ASN A 44 14.66 10.42 8.47
CA ASN A 44 13.99 11.31 9.43
C ASN A 44 12.55 11.61 9.02
N TRP A 45 12.33 11.90 7.73
CA TRP A 45 10.99 12.09 7.18
C TRP A 45 10.08 10.87 7.42
N LEU A 46 10.56 9.68 7.08
CA LEU A 46 9.82 8.43 7.29
C LEU A 46 9.53 8.20 8.77
N ARG A 47 10.52 8.38 9.66
CA ARG A 47 10.34 8.25 11.11
C ARG A 47 9.24 9.17 11.65
N GLU A 48 9.11 10.38 11.11
CA GLU A 48 8.17 11.39 11.60
C GLU A 48 6.75 11.25 11.01
N ARG A 49 6.62 10.64 9.83
CA ARG A 49 5.36 10.63 9.06
C ARG A 49 4.90 9.25 8.61
N SER A 50 5.66 8.20 8.91
CA SER A 50 5.34 6.81 8.59
C SER A 50 5.53 5.92 9.83
N PRO A 51 4.78 4.81 9.94
CA PRO A 51 3.74 4.37 9.01
C PRO A 51 2.46 5.22 9.11
N VAL A 52 1.75 5.38 7.99
CA VAL A 52 0.40 5.96 7.93
C VAL A 52 -0.61 4.83 8.02
N ILE A 53 -1.53 4.90 8.97
CA ILE A 53 -2.52 3.85 9.20
C ILE A 53 -3.88 4.17 8.57
N LEU A 54 -4.31 3.33 7.65
CA LEU A 54 -5.63 3.41 7.03
C LEU A 54 -6.50 2.25 7.53
N MET A 55 -7.11 2.45 8.70
CA MET A 55 -7.99 1.49 9.34
C MET A 55 -9.26 2.21 9.85
N GLY A 56 -10.43 1.58 9.70
CA GLY A 56 -11.70 2.21 10.09
C GLY A 56 -11.74 2.53 11.58
N GLY A 57 -12.29 3.70 11.97
CA GLY A 57 -12.43 4.09 13.37
C GLY A 57 -11.12 4.46 14.08
N GLU A 58 -10.00 4.53 13.35
CA GLU A 58 -8.74 5.05 13.88
C GLU A 58 -8.59 6.53 13.53
N GLU A 59 -8.24 7.34 14.53
CA GLU A 59 -7.84 8.73 14.32
C GLU A 59 -6.34 8.79 14.09
N LEU A 60 -5.96 9.21 12.89
CA LEU A 60 -4.56 9.45 12.55
C LEU A 60 -4.05 10.72 13.24
N GLU A 61 -2.79 10.68 13.68
CA GLU A 61 -2.09 11.87 14.13
C GLU A 61 -2.04 12.92 12.99
N PRO A 62 -2.08 14.23 13.30
CA PRO A 62 -2.08 15.29 12.29
C PRO A 62 -0.95 15.16 11.26
N ALA A 63 0.23 14.72 11.69
CA ALA A 63 1.39 14.53 10.81
C ALA A 63 1.22 13.41 9.76
N GLN A 64 0.41 12.38 10.09
CA GLN A 64 0.14 11.21 9.25
C GLN A 64 -1.13 11.39 8.39
N ARG A 65 -2.07 12.25 8.82
CA ARG A 65 -3.32 12.55 8.09
C ARG A 65 -3.11 13.12 6.69
N ASP A 66 -2.02 13.86 6.52
CA ASP A 66 -1.75 14.67 5.33
C ASP A 66 -0.65 14.07 4.44
N TRP A 67 -0.53 12.74 4.45
CA TRP A 67 0.44 12.02 3.62
C TRP A 67 0.25 12.26 2.12
N ASP A 68 -0.98 12.54 1.68
CA ASP A 68 -1.34 12.83 0.30
C ASP A 68 -0.95 14.27 -0.13
N LEU A 69 -0.57 15.14 0.81
CA LEU A 69 -0.03 16.48 0.50
C LEU A 69 1.42 16.45 0.02
N TYR A 70 2.14 15.34 0.23
CA TYR A 70 3.56 15.20 -0.11
C TYR A 70 3.79 14.05 -1.09
N PRO A 71 3.21 14.11 -2.31
CA PRO A 71 3.28 13.03 -3.28
C PRO A 71 4.72 12.69 -3.73
N GLU A 72 5.65 13.62 -3.59
CA GLU A 72 7.06 13.49 -3.94
C GLU A 72 7.90 12.78 -2.88
N ARG A 73 7.39 12.62 -1.66
CA ARG A 73 8.10 12.05 -0.52
C ARG A 73 7.81 10.55 -0.33
N PRO A 74 8.76 9.77 0.19
CA PRO A 74 8.53 8.37 0.49
C PRO A 74 7.53 8.22 1.65
N CYS A 75 6.76 7.14 1.64
CA CYS A 75 5.75 6.87 2.66
C CYS A 75 5.49 5.37 2.80
N ILE A 76 5.37 4.89 4.04
CA ILE A 76 4.88 3.53 4.34
C ILE A 76 3.42 3.66 4.80
N ILE A 77 2.52 2.99 4.09
CA ILE A 77 1.08 2.99 4.36
C ILE A 77 0.70 1.58 4.79
N ILE A 78 0.02 1.44 5.91
CA ILE A 78 -0.46 0.17 6.44
C ILE A 78 -1.96 0.30 6.64
N GLY A 79 -2.75 -0.68 6.23
CA GLY A 79 -4.19 -0.57 6.40
C GLY A 79 -4.93 -1.87 6.22
N THR A 80 -6.21 -1.81 6.54
CA THR A 80 -7.12 -2.92 6.30
C THR A 80 -7.51 -2.97 4.83
N GLN A 81 -7.82 -4.16 4.33
CA GLN A 81 -8.19 -4.37 2.93
C GLN A 81 -9.35 -3.51 2.44
N ASP A 82 -10.37 -3.29 3.27
CA ASP A 82 -11.54 -2.47 2.93
C ASP A 82 -11.14 -1.00 2.78
N MET A 83 -10.26 -0.50 3.66
CA MET A 83 -9.78 0.87 3.60
C MET A 83 -8.87 1.10 2.40
N LEU A 84 -7.95 0.19 2.12
CA LEU A 84 -6.98 0.35 1.04
C LEU A 84 -7.58 0.09 -0.35
N LEU A 85 -8.25 -1.05 -0.55
CA LEU A 85 -8.80 -1.41 -1.86
C LEU A 85 -9.92 -0.45 -2.29
N SER A 86 -10.76 0.02 -1.36
CA SER A 86 -11.79 1.01 -1.70
C SER A 86 -11.18 2.32 -2.23
N ARG A 87 -10.04 2.75 -1.68
CA ARG A 87 -9.29 3.93 -2.16
C ARG A 87 -8.64 3.66 -3.50
N ALA A 88 -8.06 2.47 -3.68
CA ALA A 88 -7.49 2.02 -4.95
C ALA A 88 -8.54 1.85 -6.06
N LEU A 89 -9.82 1.70 -5.71
CA LEU A 89 -10.98 1.65 -6.61
C LEU A 89 -11.66 3.02 -6.81
N ASN A 90 -11.05 4.12 -6.35
CA ASN A 90 -11.61 5.47 -6.43
C ASN A 90 -12.98 5.61 -5.71
N ARG A 91 -13.19 4.83 -4.64
CA ARG A 91 -14.40 4.80 -3.81
C ARG A 91 -14.04 4.70 -2.33
N GLY A 92 -13.08 5.53 -1.91
CA GLY A 92 -12.47 5.41 -0.59
C GLY A 92 -13.48 5.40 0.56
N TYR A 93 -13.46 4.31 1.33
CA TYR A 93 -14.32 4.11 2.49
C TYR A 93 -13.94 5.07 3.63
N GLY A 94 -14.94 5.70 4.25
CA GLY A 94 -14.73 6.63 5.36
C GLY A 94 -13.98 7.92 5.00
N MET A 95 -13.96 8.33 3.72
CA MET A 95 -13.31 9.58 3.30
C MET A 95 -14.19 10.43 2.37
N ASN A 96 -13.91 11.73 2.34
CA ASN A 96 -14.60 12.68 1.47
C ASN A 96 -14.34 12.34 -0.01
N ARG A 97 -15.41 12.33 -0.82
CA ARG A 97 -15.37 12.09 -2.27
C ARG A 97 -14.39 12.99 -3.03
N TYR A 98 -14.14 14.21 -2.55
CA TYR A 98 -13.19 15.13 -3.19
C TYR A 98 -11.74 14.67 -3.09
N ARG A 99 -11.41 13.81 -2.10
CA ARG A 99 -10.07 13.21 -1.96
C ARG A 99 -9.94 11.84 -2.63
N TRP A 100 -11.02 11.25 -3.15
CA TRP A 100 -10.95 9.94 -3.82
C TRP A 100 -9.94 9.93 -4.97
N PRO A 101 -9.93 10.90 -5.89
CA PRO A 101 -8.98 10.88 -7.00
C PRO A 101 -7.53 10.97 -6.55
N MET A 102 -7.26 11.71 -5.46
CA MET A 102 -5.92 11.85 -4.89
C MET A 102 -5.42 10.50 -4.37
N HIS A 103 -6.18 9.85 -3.49
CA HIS A 103 -5.79 8.55 -2.95
C HIS A 103 -5.73 7.48 -4.04
N PHE A 104 -6.68 7.47 -4.98
CA PHE A 104 -6.68 6.58 -6.13
C PHE A 104 -5.40 6.72 -6.96
N GLY A 105 -5.00 7.96 -7.26
CA GLY A 105 -3.77 8.25 -7.98
C GLY A 105 -2.54 7.77 -7.22
N LEU A 106 -2.39 8.15 -5.95
CA LEU A 106 -1.21 7.83 -5.16
C LEU A 106 -1.05 6.34 -4.85
N LEU A 107 -2.16 5.60 -4.77
CA LEU A 107 -2.15 4.17 -4.52
C LEU A 107 -1.98 3.32 -5.79
N ASN A 108 -2.23 3.88 -6.97
CA ASN A 108 -2.03 3.16 -8.24
C ASN A 108 -0.78 3.60 -9.01
N ASN A 109 -0.01 4.56 -8.48
CA ASN A 109 1.19 5.08 -9.11
C ASN A 109 2.37 5.11 -8.11
N ASP A 110 3.54 4.67 -8.58
CA ASP A 110 4.79 4.70 -7.82
C ASP A 110 4.66 4.08 -6.40
N ALA A 111 3.95 2.95 -6.30
CA ALA A 111 3.66 2.24 -5.05
C ALA A 111 3.89 0.73 -5.16
N LEU A 112 4.63 0.13 -4.24
CA LEU A 112 4.70 -1.32 -4.07
C LEU A 112 3.56 -1.75 -3.14
N TRP A 113 2.68 -2.62 -3.62
CA TRP A 113 1.65 -3.26 -2.81
C TRP A 113 2.14 -4.58 -2.24
N VAL A 114 1.87 -4.80 -0.96
CA VAL A 114 2.04 -6.08 -0.28
C VAL A 114 0.68 -6.48 0.26
N MET A 115 0.07 -7.50 -0.34
CA MET A 115 -1.13 -8.15 0.13
C MET A 115 -0.69 -9.30 1.03
N ASP A 116 -0.77 -9.11 2.33
CA ASP A 116 -0.29 -10.09 3.30
C ASP A 116 -1.43 -10.92 3.89
N GLU A 117 -1.14 -12.16 4.25
CA GLU A 117 -2.10 -13.16 4.73
C GLU A 117 -3.31 -13.32 3.77
N THR A 118 -3.05 -13.45 2.46
CA THR A 118 -4.09 -13.42 1.42
C THR A 118 -5.15 -14.52 1.57
N GLN A 119 -4.84 -15.62 2.26
CA GLN A 119 -5.81 -16.67 2.58
C GLN A 119 -6.97 -16.16 3.47
N LEU A 120 -6.78 -15.05 4.19
CA LEU A 120 -7.81 -14.42 5.03
C LEU A 120 -8.52 -13.23 4.36
N MET A 121 -8.14 -12.87 3.13
CA MET A 121 -8.64 -11.66 2.46
C MET A 121 -9.94 -11.86 1.66
N GLY A 122 -10.38 -13.10 1.42
CA GLY A 122 -11.54 -13.35 0.56
C GLY A 122 -11.42 -12.60 -0.78
N VAL A 123 -12.49 -11.97 -1.26
CA VAL A 123 -12.55 -11.24 -2.55
C VAL A 123 -11.52 -10.11 -2.73
N GLY A 124 -10.84 -9.70 -1.64
CA GLY A 124 -9.77 -8.72 -1.69
C GLY A 124 -8.59 -9.17 -2.55
N VAL A 125 -8.33 -10.48 -2.61
CA VAL A 125 -7.26 -11.07 -3.43
C VAL A 125 -7.54 -10.86 -4.91
N GLU A 126 -8.70 -11.32 -5.39
CA GLU A 126 -9.13 -11.21 -6.78
C GLU A 126 -9.23 -9.73 -7.20
N THR A 127 -9.70 -8.86 -6.30
CA THR A 127 -9.75 -7.42 -6.53
C THR A 127 -8.35 -6.83 -6.73
N SER A 128 -7.39 -7.23 -5.89
CA SER A 128 -6.01 -6.75 -6.01
C SER A 128 -5.31 -7.27 -7.27
N ALA A 129 -5.54 -8.52 -7.65
CA ALA A 129 -5.05 -9.10 -8.92
C ALA A 129 -5.63 -8.35 -10.12
N GLN A 130 -6.93 -8.08 -10.12
CA GLN A 130 -7.58 -7.31 -11.18
C GLN A 130 -7.02 -5.89 -11.30
N LEU A 131 -6.83 -5.20 -10.17
CA LEU A 131 -6.22 -3.87 -10.14
C LEU A 131 -4.78 -3.90 -10.69
N ASP A 132 -4.02 -4.94 -10.37
CA ASP A 132 -2.68 -5.14 -10.89
C ASP A 132 -2.67 -5.36 -12.40
N GLY A 133 -3.58 -6.19 -12.91
CA GLY A 133 -3.82 -6.37 -14.34
C GLY A 133 -4.16 -5.05 -15.05
N PHE A 134 -5.01 -4.22 -14.44
CA PHE A 134 -5.31 -2.89 -14.99
C PHE A 134 -4.09 -1.97 -15.04
N ARG A 135 -3.22 -1.98 -14.01
CA ARG A 135 -1.99 -1.18 -14.03
C ARG A 135 -1.02 -1.63 -15.11
N HIS A 136 -0.94 -2.93 -15.37
CA HIS A 136 -0.16 -3.48 -16.48
C HIS A 136 -0.73 -3.07 -17.85
N LYS A 137 -2.05 -3.21 -18.04
CA LYS A 137 -2.73 -2.82 -19.29
C LYS A 137 -2.68 -1.31 -19.55
N ALA A 138 -2.72 -0.50 -18.50
CA ALA A 138 -2.64 0.96 -18.57
C ALA A 138 -1.22 1.47 -18.32
N SER A 139 -0.18 0.68 -18.61
CA SER A 139 1.22 1.02 -18.30
C SER A 139 1.67 2.38 -18.83
N ASP A 140 1.17 2.84 -19.98
CA ASP A 140 1.44 4.17 -20.52
C ASP A 140 0.84 5.32 -19.67
N SER A 141 -0.19 5.03 -18.88
CA SER A 141 -0.85 5.98 -17.97
C SER A 141 -0.30 5.93 -16.55
N VAL A 142 0.42 4.86 -16.18
CA VAL A 142 0.98 4.69 -14.84
C VAL A 142 2.30 5.45 -14.72
N VAL A 143 2.40 6.29 -13.69
CA VAL A 143 3.62 7.02 -13.34
C VAL A 143 4.43 6.19 -12.34
N GLY A 144 5.67 5.86 -12.71
CA GLY A 144 6.53 5.00 -11.89
C GLY A 144 6.16 3.52 -12.00
N SER A 145 6.68 2.69 -11.11
CA SER A 145 6.33 1.26 -11.02
C SER A 145 5.30 1.05 -9.93
N CYS A 146 4.30 0.19 -10.18
CA CYS A 146 3.27 -0.13 -9.19
C CYS A 146 2.96 -1.63 -9.09
N PRO A 147 3.96 -2.47 -8.74
CA PRO A 147 3.79 -3.91 -8.62
C PRO A 147 3.00 -4.31 -7.36
N THR A 148 2.37 -5.49 -7.40
CA THR A 148 1.74 -6.14 -6.24
C THR A 148 2.44 -7.44 -5.90
N TRP A 149 2.70 -7.64 -4.62
CA TRP A 149 3.16 -8.91 -4.06
C TRP A 149 2.05 -9.52 -3.21
N TRP A 150 1.75 -10.80 -3.46
CA TRP A 150 0.81 -11.58 -2.68
C TRP A 150 1.58 -12.54 -1.79
N MET A 151 1.51 -12.34 -0.47
CA MET A 151 2.18 -13.14 0.53
C MET A 151 1.18 -14.08 1.21
N SER A 152 1.48 -15.38 1.17
CA SER A 152 0.64 -16.40 1.81
C SER A 152 1.45 -17.66 2.11
N ALA A 153 1.09 -18.31 3.22
CA ALA A 153 1.58 -19.64 3.54
C ALA A 153 0.94 -20.74 2.66
N THR A 154 -0.23 -20.49 2.09
CA THR A 154 -1.04 -21.49 1.37
C THR A 154 -1.72 -20.89 0.14
N LEU A 155 -0.96 -20.17 -0.70
CA LEU A 155 -1.54 -19.45 -1.83
C LEU A 155 -2.19 -20.41 -2.84
N GLU A 156 -3.49 -20.25 -3.07
CA GLU A 156 -4.18 -20.85 -4.22
C GLU A 156 -3.99 -19.94 -5.44
N ALA A 157 -2.96 -20.22 -6.25
CA ALA A 157 -2.58 -19.40 -7.42
C ALA A 157 -3.73 -19.14 -8.42
N GLU A 158 -4.75 -20.02 -8.44
CA GLU A 158 -5.96 -19.85 -9.25
C GLU A 158 -6.75 -18.59 -8.89
N ARG A 159 -6.70 -18.15 -7.63
CA ARG A 159 -7.39 -16.93 -7.17
C ARG A 159 -6.75 -15.64 -7.68
N LEU A 160 -5.50 -15.72 -8.14
CA LEU A 160 -4.84 -14.60 -8.83
C LEU A 160 -5.21 -14.54 -10.31
N ALA A 161 -5.84 -15.57 -10.87
CA ALA A 161 -6.29 -15.53 -12.26
C ALA A 161 -7.58 -14.72 -12.39
N THR A 162 -7.48 -13.55 -13.02
CA THR A 162 -8.61 -12.70 -13.39
C THR A 162 -8.60 -12.39 -14.89
N ILE A 163 -9.65 -11.72 -15.39
CA ILE A 163 -9.78 -11.37 -16.81
C ILE A 163 -8.58 -10.55 -17.30
N ASP A 164 -8.06 -9.67 -16.44
CA ASP A 164 -6.98 -8.74 -16.77
C ASP A 164 -5.63 -9.12 -16.15
N HIS A 165 -5.61 -10.12 -15.25
CA HIS A 165 -4.40 -10.67 -14.64
C HIS A 165 -4.40 -12.20 -14.85
N PRO A 166 -3.82 -12.71 -15.95
CA PRO A 166 -3.75 -14.14 -16.17
C PRO A 166 -2.94 -14.81 -15.06
N ARG A 167 -3.12 -16.13 -14.89
CA ARG A 167 -2.37 -16.90 -13.90
C ARG A 167 -0.86 -16.60 -14.03
N PRO A 168 -0.15 -16.26 -12.94
CA PRO A 168 1.30 -16.10 -12.99
C PRO A 168 1.93 -17.38 -13.53
N ASP A 169 2.89 -17.25 -14.43
CA ASP A 169 3.68 -18.41 -14.87
C ASP A 169 4.39 -18.99 -13.63
N PRO A 170 4.50 -20.32 -13.48
CA PRO A 170 5.12 -20.94 -12.30
C PRO A 170 6.62 -20.65 -12.13
N ASP A 171 7.24 -19.92 -13.06
CA ASP A 171 8.69 -19.77 -13.24
C ASP A 171 9.23 -18.42 -12.74
#